data_AF-A0A7W7D946-F1
#
_entry.id   AF-A0A7W7D946-F1
#
_cell.length_a   1.000
_cell.length_b   1.000
_cell.length_c   1.000
_cell.angle_alpha   90.00
_cell.angle_beta   90.00
_cell.angle_gamma   90.00
#
_symmetry.space_group_name_H-M   'P 1'
#
loop_
_entity.id
_entity.type
_entity.pdbx_description
1 polymer ?
#
loop_
_entity_poly.entity_id
_entity_poly.type
_entity_poly.pdbx_seq_one_letter_code
_entity_poly.pdbx_strand_id
1 'polypeptide(L)'
;MSRRTAWGLDTPHGPHWTNRAACKGQDPELFFEPAARSKEDPDVKRAKAICAGCPVRRECLIDAVERKEQYGIWGGLTEREMRAILRGRKRPGPLSPDDEALCMELDTRRRRRGLTWRQAIEEVGIRWEAFQALRNGRATDLTRERVTTWLSMTEGAA
;
A
#
# COMPACT_ATOMS: atom_id res chain seq x y z
N MET A 1 -7.20 36.16 -2.20
CA MET A 1 -6.18 35.22 -2.70
C MET A 1 -6.83 33.86 -2.85
N SER A 2 -6.98 33.42 -4.09
CA SER A 2 -7.67 32.21 -4.53
C SER A 2 -6.91 30.93 -4.19
N ARG A 3 -7.62 29.91 -3.66
CA ARG A 3 -7.58 28.52 -4.15
C ARG A 3 -9.00 27.95 -3.99
N ARG A 4 -9.79 27.97 -5.07
CA ARG A 4 -10.05 26.82 -5.94
C ARG A 4 -11.22 25.96 -5.46
N THR A 5 -12.40 26.36 -5.92
CA THR A 5 -13.39 25.50 -6.59
C THR A 5 -13.07 24.01 -6.63
N ALA A 6 -13.77 23.25 -5.77
CA ALA A 6 -14.11 21.87 -6.04
C ALA A 6 -15.60 21.73 -5.67
N TRP A 7 -16.46 22.01 -6.65
CA TRP A 7 -17.88 21.68 -6.69
C TRP A 7 -18.79 22.47 -5.73
N GLY A 8 -19.31 23.59 -6.23
CA GLY A 8 -20.52 24.17 -5.66
C GLY A 8 -21.67 23.19 -5.79
N LEU A 9 -22.22 22.75 -4.66
CA LEU A 9 -23.56 22.17 -4.52
C LEU A 9 -24.11 22.51 -3.13
N ASP A 10 -24.45 23.77 -2.94
CA ASP A 10 -25.76 24.06 -2.34
C ASP A 10 -26.80 23.52 -3.34
N THR A 11 -27.32 22.32 -3.12
CA THR A 11 -28.55 21.88 -3.80
C THR A 11 -29.57 21.41 -2.77
N PRO A 12 -30.71 22.11 -2.64
CA PRO A 12 -31.86 21.54 -1.97
C PRO A 12 -32.41 20.42 -2.87
N HIS A 13 -32.26 19.17 -2.44
CA HIS A 13 -33.00 17.98 -2.90
C HIS A 13 -32.74 17.43 -4.33
N GLY A 14 -31.48 17.26 -4.74
CA GLY A 14 -31.11 16.14 -5.63
C GLY A 14 -30.98 14.85 -4.82
N PRO A 15 -31.17 13.62 -5.38
CA PRO A 15 -30.97 12.41 -4.59
C PRO A 15 -29.50 12.34 -4.16
N HIS A 16 -29.24 12.69 -2.89
CA HIS A 16 -27.95 12.53 -2.24
C HIS A 16 -27.46 11.11 -2.55
N TRP A 17 -26.23 10.95 -3.02
CA TRP A 17 -25.72 9.68 -3.53
C TRP A 17 -25.93 8.52 -2.53
N THR A 18 -25.99 8.81 -1.23
CA THR A 18 -26.34 7.88 -0.14
C THR A 18 -27.68 7.17 -0.34
N ASN A 19 -28.66 7.77 -1.04
CA ASN A 19 -29.94 7.15 -1.32
C ASN A 19 -29.83 5.93 -2.24
N ARG A 20 -28.77 5.85 -3.05
CA ARG A 20 -28.47 4.73 -3.94
C ARG A 20 -27.41 3.79 -3.35
N ALA A 21 -27.00 4.00 -2.10
CA ALA A 21 -25.99 3.18 -1.45
C ALA A 21 -26.56 1.79 -1.12
N ALA A 22 -25.86 0.73 -1.55
CA ALA A 22 -26.28 -0.65 -1.29
C ALA A 22 -26.24 -1.03 0.20
N CYS A 23 -25.47 -0.29 1.01
CA CYS A 23 -25.44 -0.45 2.47
C CYS A 23 -26.64 0.22 3.17
N LYS A 24 -27.47 1.00 2.46
CA LYS A 24 -28.65 1.63 3.04
C LYS A 24 -29.62 0.53 3.52
N GLY A 25 -30.02 0.59 4.79
CA GLY A 25 -30.88 -0.41 5.43
C GLY A 25 -30.15 -1.64 5.98
N GLN A 26 -28.82 -1.70 5.89
CA GLN A 26 -28.01 -2.67 6.63
C GLN A 26 -27.66 -2.12 8.02
N ASP A 27 -27.21 -3.01 8.90
CA ASP A 27 -26.71 -2.64 10.23
C ASP A 27 -25.48 -1.71 10.13
N PRO A 28 -25.51 -0.49 10.70
CA PRO A 28 -24.35 0.40 10.74
C PRO A 28 -23.13 -0.21 11.42
N GLU A 29 -23.31 -1.06 12.43
CA GLU A 29 -22.20 -1.68 13.16
C GLU A 29 -21.34 -2.53 12.24
N LEU A 30 -21.91 -3.10 11.16
CA LEU A 30 -21.19 -3.83 10.12
C LEU A 30 -20.18 -2.97 9.34
N PHE A 31 -20.34 -1.64 9.32
CA PHE A 31 -19.48 -0.75 8.52
C PHE A 31 -18.56 0.10 9.37
N PHE A 32 -18.94 0.47 10.59
CA PHE A 32 -18.19 1.44 11.41
C PHE A 32 -17.29 0.80 12.47
N GLU A 33 -17.71 -0.30 13.09
CA GLU A 33 -16.88 -1.05 14.04
C GLU A 33 -15.73 -1.86 13.42
N PRO A 34 -15.85 -2.45 12.21
CA PRO A 34 -14.85 -3.40 11.72
C PRO A 34 -13.55 -2.75 11.27
N ALA A 35 -13.47 -1.41 11.21
CA ALA A 35 -12.24 -0.72 10.83
C ALA A 35 -11.07 -0.96 11.81
N ALA A 36 -11.35 -1.37 13.05
CA ALA A 36 -10.33 -1.84 14.00
C ALA A 36 -9.99 -3.33 13.87
N ARG A 37 -10.78 -4.10 13.10
CA ARG A 37 -10.66 -5.56 12.98
C ARG A 37 -9.80 -5.97 11.77
N SER A 38 -9.33 -7.21 11.74
CA SER A 38 -8.41 -7.71 10.70
C SER A 38 -9.09 -7.81 9.33
N LYS A 39 -8.31 -7.82 8.24
CA LYS A 39 -8.86 -8.01 6.86
C LYS A 39 -9.52 -9.39 6.67
N GLU A 40 -9.14 -10.35 7.51
CA GLU A 40 -9.66 -11.72 7.53
C GLU A 40 -11.01 -11.82 8.26
N ASP A 41 -11.38 -10.80 9.02
CA ASP A 41 -12.60 -10.75 9.81
C ASP A 41 -13.84 -10.95 8.91
N PRO A 42 -14.75 -11.87 9.28
CA PRO A 42 -15.97 -12.13 8.52
C PRO A 42 -16.83 -10.89 8.27
N ASP A 43 -16.93 -9.99 9.26
CA ASP A 43 -17.75 -8.77 9.17
C ASP A 43 -17.10 -7.78 8.19
N VAL A 44 -15.78 -7.64 8.23
CA VAL A 44 -15.02 -6.83 7.25
C VAL A 44 -15.23 -7.38 5.83
N LYS A 45 -15.17 -8.70 5.65
CA LYS A 45 -15.40 -9.34 4.33
C LYS A 45 -16.83 -9.10 3.84
N ARG A 46 -17.82 -9.25 4.73
CA ARG A 46 -19.24 -9.02 4.42
C ARG A 46 -19.50 -7.57 4.03
N ALA A 47 -19.00 -6.60 4.81
CA ALA A 47 -19.12 -5.19 4.49
C ALA A 47 -18.50 -4.84 3.14
N LYS A 48 -17.30 -5.37 2.86
CA LYS A 48 -16.62 -5.19 1.57
C LYS A 48 -17.38 -5.82 0.41
N ALA A 49 -18.01 -6.98 0.60
CA ALA A 49 -18.84 -7.62 -0.41
C ALA A 49 -20.06 -6.75 -0.78
N ILE A 50 -20.73 -6.16 0.21
CA ILE A 50 -21.83 -5.20 -0.03
C ILE A 50 -21.32 -4.00 -0.81
N CYS A 51 -20.16 -3.44 -0.42
CA CYS A 51 -19.57 -2.35 -1.15
C CYS A 51 -19.20 -2.74 -2.59
N ALA A 52 -18.79 -3.98 -2.86
CA ALA A 52 -18.31 -4.39 -4.19
C ALA A 52 -19.33 -4.17 -5.31
N GLY A 53 -20.61 -4.42 -5.03
CA GLY A 53 -21.74 -4.22 -5.96
C GLY A 53 -22.44 -2.86 -5.84
N CYS A 54 -21.95 -1.95 -5.00
CA CYS A 54 -22.62 -0.67 -4.75
C CYS A 54 -22.43 0.30 -5.93
N PRO A 55 -23.49 0.95 -6.47
CA PRO A 55 -23.38 1.83 -7.63
C PRO A 55 -22.69 3.17 -7.33
N VAL A 56 -22.62 3.55 -6.04
CA VAL A 56 -22.09 4.85 -5.58
C VAL A 56 -20.77 4.73 -4.83
N ARG A 57 -19.99 3.67 -5.07
CA ARG A 57 -18.70 3.45 -4.39
C ARG A 57 -17.74 4.62 -4.54
N ARG A 58 -17.70 5.21 -5.73
CA ARG A 58 -16.75 6.26 -6.07
C ARG A 58 -17.09 7.54 -5.32
N GLU A 59 -18.35 7.95 -5.35
CA GLU A 59 -18.87 9.11 -4.63
C GLU A 59 -18.68 8.95 -3.12
N CYS A 60 -19.01 7.77 -2.59
CA CYS A 60 -18.78 7.42 -1.18
C CYS A 60 -17.31 7.55 -0.77
N LEU A 61 -16.39 7.05 -1.60
CA LEU A 61 -14.96 7.12 -1.30
C LEU A 61 -14.41 8.54 -1.39
N ILE A 62 -14.83 9.31 -2.40
CA ILE A 62 -14.41 10.71 -2.56
C ILE A 62 -14.81 11.52 -1.33
N ASP A 63 -16.08 11.42 -0.94
CA ASP A 63 -16.63 12.12 0.22
C ASP A 63 -15.92 11.72 1.53
N ALA A 64 -15.66 10.42 1.75
CA ALA A 64 -14.91 9.96 2.91
C ALA A 64 -13.46 10.50 2.95
N VAL A 65 -12.79 10.56 1.80
CA VAL A 65 -11.43 11.13 1.67
C VAL A 65 -11.43 12.63 1.95
N GLU A 66 -12.40 13.37 1.40
CA GLU A 66 -12.52 14.82 1.58
C GLU A 66 -12.77 15.19 3.05
N ARG A 67 -13.63 14.42 3.72
CA ARG A 67 -13.87 14.58 5.17
C ARG A 67 -12.77 14.01 6.05
N LYS A 68 -11.73 13.38 5.47
CA LYS A 68 -10.63 12.73 6.20
C LYS A 68 -11.13 11.72 7.22
N GLU A 69 -12.12 10.92 6.83
CA GLU A 69 -12.75 9.96 7.72
C GLU A 69 -11.74 8.95 8.28
N GLN A 70 -11.86 8.66 9.58
CA GLN A 70 -10.87 7.88 10.32
C GLN A 70 -11.41 6.52 10.76
N TYR A 71 -12.70 6.27 10.56
CA TYR A 71 -13.34 5.05 11.03
C TYR A 71 -14.25 4.46 9.95
N GLY A 72 -14.46 3.16 10.04
CA GLY A 72 -15.32 2.40 9.15
C GLY A 72 -14.77 2.04 7.77
N ILE A 73 -15.68 1.50 6.95
CA ILE A 73 -15.46 1.03 5.58
C ILE A 73 -16.21 1.94 4.60
N TRP A 74 -15.46 2.61 3.72
CA TRP A 74 -15.99 3.58 2.76
C TRP A 74 -15.62 3.16 1.33
N GLY A 75 -16.60 3.06 0.44
CA GLY A 75 -16.38 2.58 -0.94
C GLY A 75 -15.77 1.17 -1.04
N GLY A 76 -15.80 0.39 0.04
CA GLY A 76 -15.16 -0.92 0.16
C GLY A 76 -13.72 -0.89 0.68
N LEU A 77 -13.26 0.25 1.21
CA LEU A 77 -11.93 0.42 1.78
C LEU A 77 -12.02 0.76 3.27
N THR A 78 -11.20 0.10 4.07
CA THR A 78 -10.95 0.54 5.45
C THR A 78 -10.15 1.85 5.47
N GLU A 79 -10.19 2.57 6.59
CA GLU A 79 -9.31 3.72 6.86
C GLU A 79 -7.85 3.41 6.44
N ARG A 80 -7.29 2.29 6.91
CA ARG A 80 -5.90 1.92 6.63
C ARG A 80 -5.62 1.75 5.14
N GLU A 81 -6.56 1.20 4.38
CA GLU A 81 -6.45 0.99 2.94
C GLU A 81 -6.59 2.32 2.18
N MET A 82 -7.54 3.16 2.57
CA MET A 82 -7.69 4.53 2.06
C MET A 82 -6.41 5.34 2.28
N ARG A 83 -5.83 5.28 3.49
CA ARG A 83 -4.56 5.92 3.82
C ARG A 83 -3.38 5.31 3.08
N ALA A 84 -3.41 4.02 2.72
CA ALA A 84 -2.37 3.40 1.89
C ALA A 84 -2.40 3.94 0.46
N ILE A 85 -3.59 4.13 -0.12
CA ILE A 85 -3.80 4.74 -1.44
C ILE A 85 -3.33 6.20 -1.43
N LEU A 86 -3.75 7.00 -0.45
CA LEU A 86 -3.34 8.40 -0.33
C LEU A 86 -1.83 8.58 -0.14
N ARG A 87 -1.16 7.63 0.52
CA ARG A 87 0.30 7.66 0.74
C ARG A 87 1.09 7.04 -0.41
N GLY A 88 0.44 6.62 -1.50
CA GLY A 88 1.11 5.95 -2.62
C GLY A 88 1.84 4.66 -2.22
N ARG A 89 1.55 4.09 -1.04
CA ARG A 89 2.13 2.82 -0.59
C ARG A 89 1.41 1.71 -1.34
N LYS A 90 1.85 1.44 -2.57
CA LYS A 90 1.63 0.13 -3.19
C LYS A 90 1.99 -0.92 -2.15
N ARG A 91 1.06 -1.82 -1.82
CA ARG A 91 1.41 -3.08 -1.14
C ARG A 91 2.62 -3.65 -1.88
N PRO A 92 3.67 -4.14 -1.20
CA PRO A 92 4.74 -4.82 -1.90
C PRO A 92 4.08 -5.93 -2.74
N GLY A 93 4.16 -5.81 -4.06
CA GLY A 93 3.82 -6.91 -4.95
C GLY A 93 4.84 -8.03 -4.77
N PRO A 94 4.65 -9.19 -5.41
CA PRO A 94 5.75 -10.14 -5.56
C PRO A 94 6.99 -9.39 -6.09
N LEU A 95 8.16 -9.74 -5.56
CA LEU A 95 9.43 -9.14 -5.98
C LEU A 95 9.56 -9.27 -7.50
N SER A 96 10.15 -8.26 -8.14
CA SER A 96 10.62 -8.47 -9.52
C SER A 96 11.61 -9.64 -9.51
N PRO A 97 11.55 -10.58 -10.47
CA PRO A 97 12.52 -11.69 -10.57
C PRO A 97 13.97 -11.21 -10.47
N ASP A 98 14.27 -10.03 -11.03
CA ASP A 98 15.60 -9.41 -10.97
C ASP A 98 15.98 -8.99 -9.54
N ASP A 99 15.06 -8.35 -8.81
CA ASP A 99 15.30 -7.91 -7.42
C ASP A 99 15.46 -9.11 -6.47
N GLU A 100 14.73 -10.20 -6.74
CA GLU A 100 14.84 -11.47 -6.03
C GLU A 100 16.20 -12.13 -6.27
N ALA A 101 16.63 -12.23 -7.53
CA ALA A 101 17.93 -12.78 -7.90
C ALA A 101 19.08 -12.00 -7.26
N LEU A 102 19.03 -10.66 -7.27
CA LEU A 102 20.02 -9.81 -6.61
C LEU A 102 20.07 -10.07 -5.10
N CYS A 103 18.92 -10.19 -4.42
CA CYS A 103 18.87 -10.48 -2.99
C CYS A 103 19.43 -11.88 -2.66
N MET A 104 19.11 -12.88 -3.47
CA MET A 104 19.59 -14.25 -3.29
C MET A 104 21.10 -14.36 -3.47
N GLU A 105 21.64 -13.72 -4.51
CA GLU A 105 23.08 -13.75 -4.77
C GLU A 105 23.84 -12.96 -3.70
N LEU A 106 23.32 -11.80 -3.26
CA LEU A 106 23.88 -11.07 -2.12
C LEU A 106 23.93 -11.93 -0.84
N ASP A 107 22.87 -12.66 -0.51
CA ASP A 107 22.86 -13.54 0.67
C ASP A 107 23.89 -14.66 0.53
N THR A 108 23.99 -15.25 -0.67
CA THR A 108 24.96 -16.30 -0.98
C THR A 108 26.40 -15.81 -0.80
N ARG A 109 26.75 -14.67 -1.39
CA ARG A 109 28.09 -14.06 -1.29
C ARG A 109 28.44 -13.67 0.14
N ARG A 110 27.50 -13.01 0.82
CA ARG A 110 27.64 -12.65 2.23
C ARG A 110 27.92 -13.88 3.08
N ARG A 111 27.18 -14.98 2.90
CA ARG A 111 27.39 -16.24 3.64
C ARG A 111 28.74 -16.88 3.32
N ARG A 112 29.13 -16.98 2.04
CA ARG A 112 30.43 -17.53 1.64
C ARG A 112 31.60 -16.77 2.26
N ARG A 113 31.46 -15.45 2.41
CA ARG A 113 32.47 -14.58 3.02
C ARG A 113 32.32 -14.44 4.54
N GLY A 114 31.37 -15.11 5.18
CA GLY A 114 31.13 -15.03 6.62
C GLY A 114 30.69 -13.64 7.12
N LEU A 115 30.17 -12.80 6.22
CA LEU A 115 29.79 -11.42 6.53
C LEU A 115 28.43 -11.36 7.23
N THR A 116 28.25 -10.41 8.14
CA THR A 116 26.91 -10.01 8.59
C THR A 116 26.21 -9.18 7.51
N TRP A 117 24.88 -9.04 7.59
CA TRP A 117 24.16 -8.19 6.64
C TRP A 117 24.61 -6.73 6.71
N ARG A 118 24.95 -6.24 7.90
CA ARG A 118 25.47 -4.88 8.10
C ARG A 118 26.76 -4.67 7.31
N GLN A 119 27.73 -5.57 7.46
CA GLN A 119 29.01 -5.50 6.75
C GLN A 119 28.83 -5.60 5.24
N ALA A 120 28.02 -6.54 4.74
CA ALA A 120 27.76 -6.65 3.31
C ALA A 120 27.10 -5.39 2.73
N ILE A 121 26.12 -4.81 3.43
CA ILE A 121 25.43 -3.59 3.01
C ILE A 121 26.37 -2.38 3.00
N GLU A 122 27.25 -2.30 3.98
CA GLU A 122 28.32 -1.29 4.06
C GLU A 122 29.32 -1.44 2.91
N GLU A 123 29.72 -2.66 2.55
CA GLU A 123 30.60 -2.91 1.41
C GLU A 123 29.93 -2.60 0.05
N VAL A 124 28.64 -2.93 -0.10
CA VAL A 124 27.83 -2.51 -1.27
C VAL A 124 27.67 -0.97 -1.29
N GLY A 125 27.85 -0.34 -0.13
CA GLY A 125 27.77 1.10 0.07
C GLY A 125 26.34 1.65 0.12
N ILE A 126 25.32 0.80 0.24
CA ILE A 126 23.92 1.22 0.34
C ILE A 126 23.49 1.35 1.80
N ARG A 127 22.44 2.12 2.06
CA ARG A 127 21.83 2.18 3.40
C ARG A 127 20.95 0.95 3.65
N TRP A 128 20.72 0.64 4.92
CA TRP A 128 19.79 -0.43 5.33
C TRP A 128 18.38 -0.25 4.75
N GLU A 129 17.87 0.98 4.68
CA GLU A 129 16.54 1.25 4.12
C GLU A 129 16.48 0.99 2.61
N ALA A 130 17.58 1.23 1.88
CA ALA A 130 17.69 0.91 0.46
C ALA A 130 17.71 -0.60 0.24
N PHE A 131 18.42 -1.35 1.08
CA PHE A 131 18.37 -2.82 1.07
C PHE A 131 16.97 -3.36 1.41
N GLN A 132 16.28 -2.78 2.39
CA GLN A 132 14.89 -3.11 2.67
C GLN A 132 13.96 -2.77 1.49
N ALA A 133 14.22 -1.69 0.75
CA ALA A 133 13.46 -1.35 -0.44
C ALA A 133 13.65 -2.41 -1.54
N LEU A 134 14.89 -2.89 -1.75
CA LEU A 134 15.19 -4.01 -2.65
C LEU A 134 14.40 -5.28 -2.27
N ARG A 135 14.45 -5.68 -0.99
CA ARG A 135 13.69 -6.84 -0.47
C ARG A 135 12.17 -6.71 -0.53
N ASN A 136 11.65 -5.52 -0.83
CA ASN A 136 10.22 -5.24 -0.93
C ASN A 136 9.80 -4.85 -2.37
N GLY A 137 10.68 -5.01 -3.37
CA GLY A 137 10.39 -4.72 -4.77
C GLY A 137 10.21 -3.23 -5.06
N ARG A 138 10.86 -2.39 -4.25
CA ARG A 138 10.79 -0.92 -4.30
C ARG A 138 12.17 -0.28 -4.38
N ALA A 139 13.20 -1.06 -4.75
CA ALA A 139 14.53 -0.50 -4.97
C ALA A 139 14.51 0.56 -6.08
N THR A 140 15.36 1.56 -5.91
CA THR A 140 15.71 2.49 -6.97
C THR A 140 16.74 1.84 -7.90
N ASP A 141 16.86 2.35 -9.13
CA ASP A 141 17.83 1.81 -10.09
C ASP A 141 19.27 1.94 -9.58
N LEU A 142 19.59 3.04 -8.91
CA LEU A 142 20.88 3.21 -8.23
C LEU A 142 21.14 2.12 -7.17
N THR A 143 20.11 1.66 -6.46
CA THR A 143 20.27 0.56 -5.49
C THR A 143 20.58 -0.75 -6.21
N ARG A 144 19.88 -1.03 -7.31
CA ARG A 144 20.14 -2.23 -8.14
C ARG A 144 21.54 -2.20 -8.72
N GLU A 145 21.93 -1.08 -9.32
CA GLU A 145 23.24 -0.89 -9.92
C GLU A 145 24.37 -1.15 -8.93
N ARG A 146 24.31 -0.56 -7.74
CA ARG A 146 25.36 -0.74 -6.72
C ARG A 146 25.47 -2.19 -6.23
N VAL A 147 24.32 -2.87 -6.10
CA VAL A 147 24.31 -4.29 -5.76
C VAL A 147 24.94 -5.12 -6.87
N THR A 148 24.53 -4.90 -8.12
CA THR A 148 25.07 -5.60 -9.29
C THR A 148 26.59 -5.37 -9.41
N THR A 149 27.06 -4.14 -9.28
CA THR A 149 28.48 -3.80 -9.33
C THR A 149 29.26 -4.55 -8.24
N TRP A 150 28.77 -4.54 -7.00
CA TRP A 150 29.42 -5.27 -5.92
C TRP A 150 29.44 -6.78 -6.15
N LEU A 151 28.36 -7.34 -6.72
CA LEU A 151 28.29 -8.75 -7.10
C LEU A 151 29.35 -9.11 -8.15
N SER A 152 29.49 -8.31 -9.21
CA SER A 152 30.53 -8.52 -10.23
C SER A 152 31.95 -8.38 -9.68
N MET A 153 32.19 -7.46 -8.75
CA MET A 153 33.52 -7.30 -8.12
C MET A 153 33.92 -8.49 -7.24
N THR A 154 32.96 -9.25 -6.72
CA THR A 154 33.20 -10.37 -5.81
C THR A 154 33.19 -11.74 -6.49
N GLU A 155 33.14 -11.78 -7.83
CA GLU A 155 33.23 -13.00 -8.64
C GLU A 155 34.63 -13.62 -8.69
N GLY A 156 35.69 -12.84 -8.45
CA GLY A 156 37.08 -13.27 -8.68
C GLY A 156 37.85 -13.89 -7.49
N ALA A 157 37.18 -14.26 -6.39
CA ALA A 157 37.83 -14.88 -5.24
C ALA A 157 37.37 -16.34 -5.06
N ALA A 158 37.81 -17.21 -5.97
CA ALA A 158 37.74 -18.66 -5.86
C ALA A 158 39.14 -19.25 -6.05
#